data_AF-A0A7Y8CM34-F1
#
_entry.id   AF-A0A7Y8CM34-F1
#
_cell.length_a   1.000
_cell.length_b   1.000
_cell.length_c   1.000
_cell.angle_alpha   90.00
_cell.angle_beta   90.00
_cell.angle_gamma   90.00
#
_symmetry.space_group_name_H-M   'P 1'
#
loop_
_entity.id
_entity.type
_entity.pdbx_description
1 polymer ?
#
loop_
_entity_poly.entity_id
_entity_poly.type
_entity_poly.pdbx_seq_one_letter_code
_entity_poly.pdbx_strand_id
1 'polypeptide(L)'
;MFEVIVVEKRQEAEGICCFELRREDGQSLPGFTAGAHIDVQVSTTITRQYSLCNSPLERDRYLIAVLHEPLSRGGSRGMHEAVGVGDRLWISTPKNHFPLTACAGKSVLLGGGIGITPVLAMAFQLAHEGAEFELHYCVREPRRAAFLQQMAASGFADSVHLHFDSGEQDQRLDVNHVLAAPDADTHLYVCGPKGFMDHVINAAHRLGWPTGQIHREYFAAPVVAHDVDHAFEVELADRQTRHVVRWAARLLTFRVIEVTGLNAFSIHVSKKALNQCCSKDGRDFPTWPSAIPTFKQG
;
A
#
# COMPACT_ATOMS: atom_id res chain seq x y z
N MET A 1 -17.22 -3.44 -5.54
CA MET A 1 -16.32 -4.49 -6.04
C MET A 1 -16.90 -5.06 -7.31
N PHE A 2 -16.09 -5.66 -8.16
CA PHE A 2 -16.51 -6.39 -9.37
C PHE A 2 -15.68 -7.66 -9.52
N GLU A 3 -16.21 -8.61 -10.29
CA GLU A 3 -15.57 -9.91 -10.52
C GLU A 3 -14.55 -9.83 -11.67
N VAL A 4 -13.44 -10.54 -11.49
CA VAL A 4 -12.40 -10.81 -12.49
C VAL A 4 -12.05 -12.30 -12.47
N ILE A 5 -11.47 -12.79 -13.56
CA ILE A 5 -10.93 -14.14 -13.68
C ILE A 5 -9.40 -14.11 -13.69
N VAL A 6 -8.79 -15.07 -13.01
CA VAL A 6 -7.34 -15.29 -13.06
C VAL A 6 -7.00 -16.02 -14.36
N VAL A 7 -6.39 -15.34 -15.31
CA VAL A 7 -6.02 -15.95 -16.61
C VAL A 7 -4.60 -16.51 -16.61
N GLU A 8 -3.76 -16.02 -15.71
CA GLU A 8 -2.41 -16.53 -15.52
C GLU A 8 -2.03 -16.47 -14.04
N LYS A 9 -1.33 -17.52 -13.59
CA LYS A 9 -0.60 -17.55 -12.33
C LYS A 9 0.79 -18.10 -12.60
N ARG A 10 1.83 -17.36 -12.23
CA ARG A 10 3.22 -17.81 -12.40
C ARG A 10 4.06 -17.53 -11.16
N GLN A 11 5.05 -18.39 -10.92
CA GLN A 11 6.11 -18.11 -9.96
C GLN A 11 7.04 -17.06 -10.57
N GLU A 12 7.04 -15.84 -10.03
CA GLU A 12 7.81 -14.71 -10.55
C GLU A 12 9.24 -14.70 -10.00
N ALA A 13 9.39 -14.98 -8.71
CA ALA A 13 10.67 -15.11 -8.01
C ALA A 13 10.46 -15.99 -6.78
N GLU A 14 11.52 -16.37 -6.05
CA GLU A 14 11.38 -17.15 -4.82
C GLU A 14 10.41 -16.46 -3.84
N GLY A 15 9.31 -17.14 -3.53
CA GLY A 15 8.28 -16.63 -2.62
C GLY A 15 7.32 -15.60 -3.22
N ILE A 16 7.40 -15.28 -4.52
CA ILE A 16 6.51 -14.31 -5.19
C ILE A 16 5.74 -14.99 -6.32
N CYS A 17 4.41 -14.91 -6.26
CA CYS A 17 3.53 -15.29 -7.37
C CYS A 17 2.95 -14.05 -8.05
N CYS A 18 2.94 -14.04 -9.39
CA CYS A 18 2.22 -13.06 -10.19
C CYS A 18 0.89 -13.62 -10.66
N PHE A 19 -0.13 -12.76 -10.70
CA PHE A 19 -1.46 -13.08 -11.17
C PHE A 19 -1.87 -12.08 -12.24
N GLU A 20 -2.31 -12.58 -13.38
CA GLU A 20 -2.97 -11.78 -14.40
C GLU A 20 -4.49 -11.90 -14.24
N LEU A 21 -5.14 -10.76 -14.07
CA LEU A 21 -6.57 -10.65 -13.85
C LEU A 21 -7.22 -9.96 -15.05
N ARG A 22 -8.31 -10.54 -15.56
CA ARG A 22 -9.10 -9.96 -16.65
C ARG A 22 -10.58 -10.00 -16.34
N ARG A 23 -11.37 -9.23 -17.08
CA ARG A 23 -12.82 -9.41 -17.11
C ARG A 23 -13.16 -10.67 -17.89
N GLU A 24 -14.01 -11.54 -17.35
CA GLU A 24 -14.44 -12.77 -18.04
C GLU A 24 -15.24 -12.46 -19.31
N ASP A 25 -15.98 -11.36 -19.32
CA ASP A 25 -16.75 -10.89 -20.49
C ASP A 25 -15.89 -10.20 -21.57
N GLY A 26 -14.57 -10.15 -21.39
CA GLY A 26 -13.63 -9.51 -22.33
C GLY A 26 -13.70 -7.98 -22.37
N GLN A 27 -14.49 -7.35 -21.50
CA GLN A 27 -14.55 -5.88 -21.43
C GLN A 27 -13.25 -5.30 -20.85
N SER A 28 -13.00 -4.03 -21.17
CA SER A 28 -11.91 -3.30 -20.55
C SER A 28 -12.11 -3.13 -19.05
N LEU A 29 -11.02 -3.27 -18.30
CA LEU A 29 -10.94 -2.93 -16.90
C LEU A 29 -10.99 -1.41 -16.71
N PRO A 30 -11.43 -0.90 -15.55
CA PRO A 30 -11.29 0.52 -15.18
C PRO A 30 -9.85 1.01 -15.39
N GLY A 31 -9.67 2.28 -15.80
CA GLY A 31 -8.33 2.85 -15.90
C GLY A 31 -7.72 3.04 -14.50
N PHE A 32 -6.40 3.04 -14.41
CA PHE A 32 -5.65 3.39 -13.20
C PHE A 32 -4.47 4.30 -13.53
N THR A 33 -3.85 4.86 -12.50
CA THR A 33 -2.59 5.61 -12.60
C THR A 33 -1.51 4.88 -11.81
N ALA A 34 -0.24 5.06 -12.18
CA ALA A 34 0.87 4.40 -11.49
C ALA A 34 0.86 4.63 -9.98
N GLY A 35 1.21 3.59 -9.21
CA GLY A 35 1.09 3.56 -7.75
C GLY A 35 -0.28 3.11 -7.22
N ALA A 36 -1.27 2.88 -8.10
CA ALA A 36 -2.57 2.37 -7.67
C ALA A 36 -2.50 0.93 -7.14
N HIS A 37 -3.42 0.60 -6.24
CA HIS A 37 -3.68 -0.73 -5.72
C HIS A 37 -5.16 -1.11 -5.86
N ILE A 38 -5.42 -2.41 -5.75
CA ILE A 38 -6.77 -2.96 -5.66
C ILE A 38 -6.93 -3.74 -4.36
N ASP A 39 -8.14 -3.72 -3.80
CA ASP A 39 -8.52 -4.63 -2.73
C ASP A 39 -8.98 -5.95 -3.35
N VAL A 40 -8.34 -7.07 -3.01
CA VAL A 40 -8.69 -8.42 -3.45
C VAL A 40 -9.31 -9.19 -2.28
N GLN A 41 -10.50 -9.72 -2.49
CA GLN A 41 -11.15 -10.62 -1.54
C GLN A 41 -10.58 -12.03 -1.69
N VAL A 42 -9.66 -12.40 -0.80
CA VAL A 42 -9.00 -13.72 -0.78
C VAL A 42 -9.93 -14.78 -0.17
N SER A 43 -10.78 -14.37 0.78
CA SER A 43 -11.85 -15.20 1.33
C SER A 43 -13.00 -14.31 1.81
N THR A 44 -14.11 -14.91 2.24
CA THR A 44 -15.27 -14.17 2.77
C THR A 44 -14.94 -13.23 3.94
N THR A 45 -13.82 -13.46 4.65
CA THR A 45 -13.39 -12.67 5.80
C THR A 45 -12.05 -11.96 5.61
N ILE A 46 -11.37 -12.19 4.48
CA ILE A 46 -10.01 -11.70 4.24
C ILE A 46 -9.97 -10.91 2.94
N THR A 47 -9.72 -9.61 3.08
CA THR A 47 -9.39 -8.72 1.95
C THR A 47 -7.96 -8.20 2.11
N ARG A 48 -7.20 -8.16 1.01
CA ARG A 48 -5.83 -7.63 0.97
C ARG A 48 -5.64 -6.65 -0.17
N GLN A 49 -4.73 -5.70 0.04
CA GLN A 49 -4.39 -4.70 -0.96
C GLN A 49 -3.16 -5.18 -1.72
N TYR A 50 -3.22 -5.10 -3.04
CA TYR A 50 -2.08 -5.41 -3.90
C TYR A 50 -1.92 -4.30 -4.92
N SER A 51 -0.73 -3.72 -4.99
CA SER A 51 -0.38 -2.70 -5.98
C SER A 51 -0.40 -3.31 -7.38
N LEU A 52 -0.95 -2.58 -8.34
CA LEU A 52 -0.90 -2.92 -9.75
C LEU A 52 0.53 -2.70 -10.25
N CYS A 53 1.10 -3.69 -10.94
CA CYS A 53 2.49 -3.66 -11.39
C CYS A 53 2.66 -3.71 -12.92
N ASN A 54 1.57 -3.66 -13.68
CA ASN A 54 1.61 -3.48 -15.13
C ASN A 54 1.53 -2.00 -15.54
N SER A 55 1.72 -1.75 -16.84
CA SER A 55 1.57 -0.41 -17.41
C SER A 55 0.13 0.11 -17.22
N PRO A 56 -0.05 1.34 -16.72
CA PRO A 56 -1.39 1.97 -16.63
C PRO A 56 -2.11 2.17 -17.96
N LEU A 57 -1.40 2.04 -19.09
CA LEU A 57 -1.96 2.11 -20.44
C LEU A 57 -2.71 0.84 -20.84
N GLU A 58 -2.41 -0.28 -20.19
CA GLU A 58 -3.09 -1.55 -20.44
C GLU A 58 -4.48 -1.52 -19.80
N ARG A 59 -5.49 -1.80 -20.62
CA ARG A 59 -6.91 -1.76 -20.21
C ARG A 59 -7.59 -3.11 -20.27
N ASP A 60 -6.90 -4.14 -20.77
CA ASP A 60 -7.39 -5.50 -20.90
C ASP A 60 -7.02 -6.38 -19.70
N ARG A 61 -6.01 -6.00 -18.91
CA ARG A 61 -5.54 -6.75 -17.76
C ARG A 61 -5.08 -5.90 -16.59
N TYR A 62 -5.09 -6.51 -15.40
CA TYR A 62 -4.35 -6.08 -14.22
C TYR A 62 -3.31 -7.15 -13.87
N LEU A 63 -2.09 -6.72 -13.53
CA LEU A 63 -1.08 -7.58 -12.93
C LEU A 63 -0.88 -7.22 -11.47
N ILE A 64 -0.90 -8.23 -10.60
CA ILE A 64 -0.51 -8.12 -9.19
C ILE A 64 0.57 -9.15 -8.85
N ALA A 65 1.50 -8.76 -7.97
CA ALA A 65 2.51 -9.65 -7.43
C ALA A 65 2.31 -9.82 -5.92
N VAL A 66 2.25 -11.06 -5.46
CA VAL A 66 1.98 -11.40 -4.07
C VAL A 66 3.20 -12.09 -3.48
N LEU A 67 3.84 -11.47 -2.49
CA LEU A 67 4.85 -12.12 -1.66
C LEU A 67 4.17 -13.08 -0.68
N HIS A 68 4.70 -14.30 -0.58
CA HIS A 68 4.30 -15.27 0.43
C HIS A 68 4.84 -14.82 1.78
N GLU A 69 3.95 -14.48 2.70
CA GLU A 69 4.30 -14.15 4.08
C GLU A 69 3.89 -15.33 4.97
N PRO A 70 4.85 -16.09 5.53
CA PRO A 70 4.53 -17.27 6.36
C PRO A 70 3.70 -16.93 7.60
N LEU A 71 3.90 -15.74 8.17
CA LEU A 71 3.15 -15.21 9.31
C LEU A 71 1.89 -14.42 8.90
N SER A 72 1.45 -14.55 7.65
CA SER A 72 0.25 -13.88 7.16
C SER A 72 -0.98 -14.30 7.96
N ARG A 73 -1.90 -13.36 8.15
CA ARG A 73 -3.27 -13.62 8.65
C ARG A 73 -4.14 -14.36 7.60
N GLY A 74 -3.54 -15.22 6.78
CA GLY A 74 -4.17 -16.03 5.73
C GLY A 74 -4.28 -15.39 4.34
N GLY A 75 -3.91 -14.11 4.17
CA GLY A 75 -4.11 -13.38 2.90
C GLY A 75 -3.16 -13.84 1.80
N SER A 76 -1.85 -13.64 1.98
CA SER A 76 -0.86 -14.06 0.99
C SER A 76 -0.80 -15.58 0.84
N ARG A 77 -0.94 -16.33 1.94
CA ARG A 77 -1.06 -17.80 1.88
C ARG A 77 -2.25 -18.25 1.03
N GLY A 78 -3.43 -17.64 1.22
CA GLY A 78 -4.62 -17.97 0.41
C GLY A 78 -4.42 -17.69 -1.06
N MET A 79 -3.80 -16.55 -1.42
CA MET A 79 -3.44 -16.26 -2.82
C MET A 79 -2.47 -17.31 -3.39
N HIS A 80 -1.47 -17.74 -2.62
CA HIS A 80 -0.47 -18.71 -3.09
C HIS A 80 -1.01 -20.13 -3.19
N GLU A 81 -1.80 -20.58 -2.22
CA GLU A 81 -2.21 -21.99 -2.10
C GLU A 81 -3.57 -22.27 -2.72
N ALA A 82 -4.52 -21.34 -2.64
CA ALA A 82 -5.92 -21.60 -3.00
C ALA A 82 -6.34 -20.97 -4.33
N VAL A 83 -5.72 -19.88 -4.77
CA VAL A 83 -6.07 -19.21 -6.04
C VAL A 83 -5.29 -19.82 -7.20
N GLY A 84 -6.00 -20.31 -8.20
CA GLY A 84 -5.47 -20.88 -9.45
C GLY A 84 -5.97 -20.16 -10.70
N VAL A 85 -5.45 -20.60 -11.86
CA VAL A 85 -5.95 -20.14 -13.17
C VAL A 85 -7.38 -20.64 -13.37
N GLY A 86 -8.26 -19.77 -13.87
CA GLY A 86 -9.69 -20.00 -14.05
C GLY A 86 -10.55 -19.58 -12.86
N ASP A 87 -9.95 -19.31 -11.70
CA ASP A 87 -10.69 -18.86 -10.53
C ASP A 87 -11.20 -17.44 -10.67
N ARG A 88 -12.33 -17.17 -10.02
CA ARG A 88 -12.95 -15.85 -9.94
C ARG A 88 -12.57 -15.16 -8.64
N LEU A 89 -12.21 -13.88 -8.74
CA LEU A 89 -11.89 -13.03 -7.60
C LEU A 89 -12.78 -11.79 -7.61
N TRP A 90 -13.20 -11.35 -6.43
CA TRP A 90 -13.84 -10.05 -6.26
C TRP A 90 -12.78 -9.01 -5.92
N ILE A 91 -12.73 -7.94 -6.73
CA ILE A 91 -11.78 -6.86 -6.56
C ILE A 91 -12.46 -5.49 -6.46
N SER A 92 -11.81 -4.52 -5.81
CA SER A 92 -12.23 -3.12 -5.89
C SER A 92 -11.89 -2.51 -7.25
N THR A 93 -12.46 -1.34 -7.54
CA THR A 93 -11.83 -0.43 -8.51
C THR A 93 -10.46 0.02 -7.98
N PRO A 94 -9.52 0.40 -8.86
CA PRO A 94 -8.22 0.92 -8.45
C PRO A 94 -8.37 2.14 -7.53
N LYS A 95 -7.52 2.20 -6.50
CA LYS A 95 -7.35 3.34 -5.59
C LYS A 95 -5.88 3.73 -5.62
N ASN A 96 -5.56 5.02 -5.52
CA ASN A 96 -4.17 5.47 -5.56
C ASN A 96 -3.87 6.42 -4.41
N HIS A 97 -3.03 5.98 -3.48
CA HIS A 97 -2.50 6.79 -2.39
C HIS A 97 -1.01 7.09 -2.56
N PHE A 98 -0.43 6.65 -3.68
CA PHE A 98 0.97 6.82 -4.02
C PHE A 98 1.13 7.29 -5.47
N PRO A 99 0.45 8.38 -5.88
CA PRO A 99 0.51 8.85 -7.25
C PRO A 99 1.86 9.52 -7.57
N LEU A 100 2.23 9.51 -8.85
CA LEU A 100 3.29 10.37 -9.36
C LEU A 100 2.87 11.85 -9.28
N THR A 101 3.82 12.69 -8.91
CA THR A 101 3.71 14.15 -8.99
C THR A 101 3.78 14.55 -10.47
N ALA A 102 2.78 15.30 -10.93
CA ALA A 102 2.76 15.80 -12.29
C ALA A 102 3.89 16.80 -12.53
N CYS A 103 4.49 16.76 -13.73
CA CYS A 103 5.51 17.72 -14.18
C CYS A 103 6.78 17.78 -13.31
N ALA A 104 7.14 16.69 -12.61
CA ALA A 104 8.47 16.58 -12.01
C ALA A 104 9.55 16.64 -13.11
N GLY A 105 10.65 17.34 -12.84
CA GLY A 105 11.82 17.36 -13.72
C GLY A 105 12.50 16.00 -13.77
N LYS A 106 12.63 15.34 -12.61
CA LYS A 106 13.16 13.97 -12.49
C LYS A 106 12.47 13.18 -11.39
N SER A 107 12.30 11.87 -11.60
CA SER A 107 11.80 10.94 -10.56
C SER A 107 12.87 9.91 -10.17
N VAL A 108 13.17 9.79 -8.87
CA VAL A 108 14.03 8.73 -8.33
C VAL A 108 13.14 7.68 -7.66
N LEU A 109 13.09 6.49 -8.23
CA LEU A 109 12.22 5.40 -7.77
C LEU A 109 13.05 4.36 -7.02
N LEU A 110 12.73 4.11 -5.75
CA LEU A 110 13.40 3.10 -4.92
C LEU A 110 12.41 2.01 -4.46
N GLY A 111 12.56 0.82 -5.04
CA GLY A 111 11.79 -0.37 -4.67
C GLY A 111 12.61 -1.34 -3.83
N GLY A 112 12.10 -1.75 -2.67
CA GLY A 112 12.70 -2.78 -1.83
C GLY A 112 11.88 -4.08 -1.86
N GLY A 113 12.45 -5.19 -2.34
CA GLY A 113 11.78 -6.49 -2.36
C GLY A 113 10.45 -6.47 -3.14
N ILE A 114 9.33 -6.79 -2.49
CA ILE A 114 8.00 -6.71 -3.13
C ILE A 114 7.55 -5.26 -3.39
N GLY A 115 8.21 -4.27 -2.79
CA GLY A 115 8.00 -2.85 -3.06
C GLY A 115 8.33 -2.37 -4.45
N ILE A 116 8.88 -3.26 -5.29
CA ILE A 116 9.00 -3.04 -6.72
C ILE A 116 7.66 -2.84 -7.42
N THR A 117 6.55 -3.40 -6.91
CA THR A 117 5.27 -3.42 -7.64
C THR A 117 4.70 -2.05 -7.99
N PRO A 118 4.47 -1.10 -7.05
CA PRO A 118 3.96 0.21 -7.41
C PRO A 118 4.98 1.03 -8.21
N VAL A 119 6.28 0.93 -7.89
CA VAL A 119 7.32 1.73 -8.56
C VAL A 119 7.64 1.21 -9.98
N LEU A 120 7.39 -0.07 -10.26
CA LEU A 120 7.48 -0.62 -11.62
C LEU A 120 6.37 -0.04 -12.52
N ALA A 121 5.14 0.09 -12.01
CA ALA A 121 4.07 0.78 -12.73
C ALA A 121 4.41 2.27 -12.97
N MET A 122 5.12 2.91 -12.02
CA MET A 122 5.63 4.28 -12.20
C MET A 122 6.67 4.35 -13.33
N ALA A 123 7.63 3.43 -13.37
CA ALA A 123 8.61 3.36 -14.44
C ALA A 123 7.95 3.18 -15.82
N PHE A 124 6.93 2.33 -15.94
CA PHE A 124 6.16 2.19 -17.18
C PHE A 124 5.49 3.50 -17.60
N GLN A 125 4.87 4.22 -16.66
CA GLN A 125 4.20 5.47 -16.96
C GLN A 125 5.20 6.57 -17.36
N LEU A 126 6.28 6.75 -16.60
CA LEU A 126 7.31 7.77 -16.86
C LEU A 126 8.03 7.52 -18.19
N ALA A 127 8.34 6.26 -18.51
CA ALA A 127 8.95 5.89 -19.78
C ALA A 127 8.02 6.21 -20.97
N HIS A 128 6.72 5.97 -20.82
CA HIS A 128 5.75 6.33 -21.86
C HIS A 128 5.63 7.85 -22.05
N GLU A 129 5.69 8.61 -20.95
CA GLU A 129 5.65 10.08 -20.95
C GLU A 129 6.97 10.72 -21.44
N GLY A 130 8.04 9.93 -21.59
CA GLY A 130 9.37 10.43 -21.93
C GLY A 130 10.00 11.25 -20.79
N ALA A 131 9.55 11.05 -19.55
CA ALA A 131 10.03 11.76 -18.38
C ALA A 131 11.37 11.20 -17.90
N GLU A 132 12.20 12.05 -17.28
CA GLU A 132 13.49 11.62 -16.72
C GLU A 132 13.28 10.87 -15.40
N PHE A 133 13.83 9.66 -15.30
CA PHE A 133 13.79 8.89 -14.06
C PHE A 133 14.91 7.86 -13.95
N GLU A 134 15.15 7.43 -12.71
CA GLU A 134 15.99 6.28 -12.37
C GLU A 134 15.18 5.33 -11.49
N LEU A 135 15.30 4.02 -11.74
CA LEU A 135 14.69 2.96 -10.94
C LEU A 135 15.79 2.14 -10.25
N HIS A 136 15.89 2.28 -8.92
CA HIS A 136 16.76 1.46 -8.10
C HIS A 136 15.97 0.33 -7.43
N TYR A 137 16.24 -0.91 -7.83
CA TYR A 137 15.61 -2.09 -7.25
C TYR A 137 16.55 -2.79 -6.28
N CYS A 138 16.21 -2.75 -5.00
CA CYS A 138 16.99 -3.32 -3.91
C CYS A 138 16.39 -4.64 -3.45
N VAL A 139 17.19 -5.70 -3.47
CA VAL A 139 16.75 -7.05 -3.12
C VAL A 139 17.84 -7.77 -2.33
N ARG A 140 17.46 -8.71 -1.48
CA ARG A 140 18.45 -9.44 -0.69
C ARG A 140 19.38 -10.28 -1.56
N GLU A 141 18.82 -10.99 -2.54
CA GLU A 141 19.51 -11.93 -3.42
C GLU A 141 18.81 -12.01 -4.78
N PRO A 142 19.52 -12.32 -5.88
CA PRO A 142 18.95 -12.34 -7.23
C PRO A 142 17.72 -13.23 -7.40
N ARG A 143 17.68 -14.41 -6.77
CA ARG A 143 16.55 -15.36 -6.88
C ARG A 143 15.24 -14.85 -6.28
N ARG A 144 15.27 -13.78 -5.48
CA ARG A 144 14.10 -13.12 -4.89
C ARG A 144 13.66 -11.86 -5.65
N ALA A 145 14.39 -11.49 -6.70
CA ALA A 145 14.10 -10.30 -7.49
C ALA A 145 13.00 -10.61 -8.50
N ALA A 146 11.85 -9.97 -8.33
CA ALA A 146 10.73 -10.09 -9.27
C ALA A 146 10.97 -9.21 -10.51
N PHE A 147 10.40 -9.60 -11.65
CA PHE A 147 10.34 -8.80 -12.88
C PHE A 147 11.68 -8.47 -13.54
N LEU A 148 12.77 -9.17 -13.21
CA LEU A 148 14.09 -8.92 -13.82
C LEU A 148 14.05 -9.01 -15.35
N GLN A 149 13.41 -10.06 -15.90
CA GLN A 149 13.28 -10.23 -17.34
C GLN A 149 12.41 -9.14 -17.97
N GLN A 150 11.30 -8.77 -17.30
CA GLN A 150 10.40 -7.73 -17.77
C GLN A 150 11.08 -6.35 -17.79
N MET A 151 11.86 -6.01 -16.77
CA MET A 151 12.64 -4.77 -16.73
C MET A 151 13.73 -4.77 -17.81
N ALA A 152 14.46 -5.87 -17.99
CA ALA A 152 15.49 -5.98 -19.02
C ALA A 152 14.94 -5.89 -20.45
N ALA A 153 13.72 -6.36 -20.68
CA ALA A 153 13.03 -6.29 -21.97
C ALA A 153 12.27 -4.97 -22.19
N SER A 154 12.25 -4.07 -21.21
CA SER A 154 11.50 -2.82 -21.28
C SER A 154 12.24 -1.75 -22.07
N GLY A 155 11.50 -0.75 -22.56
CA GLY A 155 12.08 0.44 -23.21
C GLY A 155 12.85 1.37 -22.25
N PHE A 156 12.91 1.06 -20.96
CA PHE A 156 13.60 1.84 -19.94
C PHE A 156 14.65 1.03 -19.20
N ALA A 157 15.13 -0.08 -19.78
CA ALA A 157 16.14 -0.94 -19.16
C ALA A 157 17.40 -0.17 -18.72
N ASP A 158 17.81 0.85 -19.48
CA ASP A 158 18.97 1.70 -19.17
C ASP A 158 18.77 2.58 -17.93
N SER A 159 17.54 2.81 -17.50
CA SER A 159 17.19 3.53 -16.27
C SER A 159 17.10 2.62 -15.05
N VAL A 160 17.34 1.30 -15.19
CA VAL A 160 17.19 0.31 -14.11
C VAL A 160 18.54 -0.01 -13.48
N HIS A 161 18.62 0.16 -12.16
CA HIS A 161 19.79 -0.15 -11.35
C HIS A 161 19.42 -1.22 -10.32
N LEU A 162 20.09 -2.37 -10.40
CA LEU A 162 19.86 -3.49 -9.49
C LEU A 162 20.86 -3.46 -8.32
N HIS A 163 20.36 -3.62 -7.10
CA HIS A 163 21.16 -3.65 -5.89
C HIS A 163 20.88 -4.94 -5.11
N PHE A 164 21.93 -5.70 -4.77
CA PHE A 164 21.85 -6.96 -4.05
C PHE A 164 22.60 -6.91 -2.72
N ASP A 165 21.89 -7.04 -1.59
CA ASP A 165 22.51 -6.98 -0.25
C ASP A 165 23.56 -8.09 -0.03
N SER A 166 23.30 -9.27 -0.58
CA SER A 166 24.22 -10.42 -0.51
C SER A 166 25.43 -10.29 -1.45
N GLY A 167 25.46 -9.25 -2.28
CA GLY A 167 26.55 -8.97 -3.20
C GLY A 167 27.75 -8.31 -2.55
N GLU A 168 28.75 -8.05 -3.39
CA GLU A 168 29.91 -7.22 -3.06
C GLU A 168 29.48 -5.78 -2.76
N GLN A 169 30.36 -4.98 -2.15
CA GLN A 169 30.01 -3.65 -1.68
C GLN A 169 29.50 -2.71 -2.79
N ASP A 170 30.04 -2.83 -4.01
CA ASP A 170 29.65 -2.07 -5.19
C ASP A 170 28.31 -2.51 -5.80
N GLN A 171 27.80 -3.67 -5.42
CA GLN A 171 26.47 -4.17 -5.80
C GLN A 171 25.39 -3.76 -4.81
N ARG A 172 25.73 -3.09 -3.72
CA ARG A 172 24.78 -2.61 -2.71
C ARG A 172 24.37 -1.17 -3.01
N LEU A 173 23.19 -0.81 -2.52
CA LEU A 173 22.71 0.56 -2.63
C LEU A 173 23.61 1.51 -1.84
N ASP A 174 24.33 2.39 -2.55
CA ASP A 174 24.85 3.62 -1.96
C ASP A 174 23.77 4.70 -1.99
N VAL A 175 22.96 4.73 -0.94
CA VAL A 175 21.86 5.68 -0.83
C VAL A 175 22.33 7.13 -0.78
N ASN A 176 23.55 7.40 -0.30
CA ASN A 176 24.06 8.77 -0.23
C ASN A 176 24.48 9.26 -1.60
N HIS A 177 25.02 8.37 -2.43
CA HIS A 177 25.32 8.67 -3.83
C HIS A 177 24.04 8.87 -4.65
N VAL A 178 23.09 7.94 -4.56
CA VAL A 178 21.83 7.99 -5.31
C VAL A 178 21.01 9.25 -4.98
N LEU A 179 20.98 9.64 -3.72
CA LEU A 179 20.20 10.80 -3.26
C LEU A 179 21.04 12.09 -3.14
N ALA A 180 22.25 12.10 -3.71
CA ALA A 180 23.12 13.26 -3.67
C ALA A 180 22.48 14.46 -4.36
N ALA A 181 22.69 15.66 -3.81
CA ALA A 181 22.28 16.93 -4.40
C ALA A 181 20.79 17.00 -4.82
N PRO A 182 19.84 17.08 -3.86
CA PRO A 182 18.43 17.29 -4.19
C PRO A 182 18.24 18.55 -5.04
N ASP A 183 17.38 18.44 -6.05
CA ASP A 183 16.96 19.54 -6.92
C ASP A 183 15.48 19.88 -6.67
N ALA A 184 15.08 21.12 -6.96
CA ALA A 184 13.72 21.62 -6.72
C ALA A 184 12.62 20.84 -7.47
N ASP A 185 12.96 20.24 -8.61
CA ASP A 185 12.02 19.53 -9.47
C ASP A 185 12.22 18.00 -9.43
N THR A 186 13.12 17.50 -8.56
CA THR A 186 13.33 16.06 -8.38
C THR A 186 12.47 15.50 -7.25
N HIS A 187 11.79 14.39 -7.51
CA HIS A 187 10.94 13.70 -6.53
C HIS A 187 11.43 12.28 -6.25
N LEU A 188 11.48 11.92 -4.97
CA LEU A 188 11.83 10.59 -4.47
C LEU A 188 10.56 9.79 -4.18
N TYR A 189 10.45 8.59 -4.73
CA TYR A 189 9.40 7.61 -4.44
C TYR A 189 10.03 6.37 -3.84
N VAL A 190 9.61 5.99 -2.63
CA VAL A 190 10.17 4.82 -1.95
C VAL A 190 9.09 3.87 -1.45
N CYS A 191 9.25 2.58 -1.74
CA CYS A 191 8.34 1.55 -1.28
C CYS A 191 9.12 0.26 -0.96
N GLY A 192 8.82 -0.39 0.17
CA GLY A 192 9.47 -1.64 0.56
C GLY A 192 9.28 -1.98 2.04
N PRO A 193 10.13 -2.85 2.62
CA PRO A 193 10.12 -3.14 4.05
C PRO A 193 10.43 -1.90 4.89
N LYS A 194 9.88 -1.82 6.11
CA LYS A 194 10.05 -0.66 7.00
C LYS A 194 11.52 -0.24 7.18
N GLY A 195 12.42 -1.18 7.45
CA GLY A 195 13.85 -0.87 7.64
C GLY A 195 14.50 -0.24 6.40
N PHE A 196 14.12 -0.71 5.21
CA PHE A 196 14.58 -0.14 3.94
C PHE A 196 14.04 1.29 3.75
N MET A 197 12.73 1.49 3.93
CA MET A 197 12.13 2.82 3.78
C MET A 197 12.69 3.81 4.79
N ASP A 198 12.83 3.42 6.06
CA ASP A 198 13.41 4.27 7.10
C ASP A 198 14.86 4.64 6.73
N HIS A 199 15.65 3.70 6.21
CA HIS A 199 17.03 3.97 5.77
C HIS A 199 17.10 5.04 4.66
N VAL A 200 16.28 4.87 3.61
CA VAL A 200 16.22 5.79 2.46
C VAL A 200 15.69 7.16 2.85
N ILE A 201 14.56 7.22 3.57
CA ILE A 201 13.93 8.48 3.98
C ILE A 201 14.84 9.27 4.93
N ASN A 202 15.49 8.59 5.88
CA ASN A 202 16.43 9.26 6.78
C ASN A 202 17.65 9.79 6.03
N ALA A 203 18.14 9.08 4.99
CA ALA A 203 19.21 9.57 4.14
C ALA A 203 18.78 10.82 3.36
N ALA A 204 17.61 10.79 2.73
CA ALA A 204 17.04 11.93 2.01
C ALA A 204 16.97 13.18 2.91
N HIS A 205 16.42 13.05 4.12
CA HIS A 205 16.36 14.16 5.08
C HIS A 205 17.73 14.69 5.49
N ARG A 206 18.71 13.81 5.74
CA ARG A 206 20.09 14.24 6.06
C ARG A 206 20.75 15.01 4.92
N LEU A 207 20.40 14.65 3.67
CA LEU A 207 20.91 15.29 2.46
C LEU A 207 20.13 16.54 2.05
N GLY A 208 19.11 16.93 2.83
CA GLY A 208 18.38 18.18 2.66
C GLY A 208 17.16 18.09 1.74
N TRP A 209 16.68 16.88 1.41
CA TRP A 209 15.44 16.73 0.64
C TRP A 209 14.23 17.30 1.40
N PRO A 210 13.46 18.24 0.82
CA PRO A 210 12.17 18.68 1.32
C PRO A 210 11.19 17.52 1.51
N THR A 211 10.44 17.53 2.61
CA THR A 211 9.42 16.49 2.88
C THR A 211 8.39 16.34 1.76
N GLY A 212 8.04 17.43 1.07
CA GLY A 212 7.10 17.40 -0.06
C GLY A 212 7.63 16.71 -1.32
N GLN A 213 8.93 16.45 -1.41
CA GLN A 213 9.55 15.70 -2.50
C GLN A 213 9.74 14.22 -2.17
N ILE A 214 9.45 13.78 -0.93
CA ILE A 214 9.65 12.40 -0.49
C ILE A 214 8.28 11.71 -0.35
N HIS A 215 7.98 10.82 -1.29
CA HIS A 215 6.74 10.07 -1.36
C HIS A 215 6.97 8.62 -0.93
N ARG A 216 6.02 8.04 -0.19
CA ARG A 216 6.16 6.67 0.33
C ARG A 216 4.85 5.90 0.43
N GLU A 217 4.91 4.59 0.27
CA GLU A 217 3.80 3.66 0.54
C GLU A 217 4.26 2.49 1.42
N TYR A 218 3.50 2.18 2.47
CA TYR A 218 3.74 1.05 3.37
C TYR A 218 2.77 -0.10 3.05
N PHE A 219 3.27 -1.32 2.80
CA PHE A 219 2.41 -2.51 2.57
C PHE A 219 1.69 -3.02 3.81
N ALA A 220 2.23 -2.73 4.99
CA ALA A 220 1.63 -3.12 6.25
C ALA A 220 1.49 -1.88 7.14
N ALA A 221 0.25 -1.59 7.55
CA ALA A 221 0.04 -0.74 8.70
C ALA A 221 0.73 -1.39 9.91
N PRO A 222 1.44 -0.62 10.76
CA PRO A 222 1.99 -1.16 11.99
C PRO A 222 0.86 -1.83 12.77
N VAL A 223 1.09 -3.07 13.22
CA VAL A 223 0.23 -3.67 14.23
C VAL A 223 0.46 -2.87 15.51
N VAL A 224 -0.46 -1.95 15.81
CA VAL A 224 -0.50 -1.34 17.13
C VAL A 224 -0.92 -2.47 18.08
N ALA A 225 0.02 -2.94 18.89
CA ALA A 225 -0.30 -3.82 20.00
C ALA A 225 -1.15 -3.00 20.99
N HIS A 226 -2.45 -3.24 20.98
CA HIS A 226 -3.31 -2.77 22.06
C HIS A 226 -3.15 -3.78 23.20
N ASP A 227 -2.46 -3.39 24.27
CA ASP A 227 -2.21 -4.26 25.42
C ASP A 227 -3.46 -4.52 26.26
N VAL A 228 -4.56 -3.79 26.00
CA VAL A 228 -5.84 -3.97 26.70
C VAL A 228 -6.99 -3.60 25.77
N ASP A 229 -7.90 -4.55 25.53
CA ASP A 229 -9.19 -4.29 24.90
C ASP A 229 -10.05 -3.45 25.86
N HIS A 230 -10.31 -2.20 25.50
CA HIS A 230 -11.26 -1.35 26.23
C HIS A 230 -12.56 -1.25 25.44
N ALA A 231 -13.68 -1.52 26.12
CA ALA A 231 -14.98 -1.16 25.57
C ALA A 231 -15.07 0.37 25.49
N PHE A 232 -15.52 0.88 24.34
CA PHE A 232 -15.81 2.29 24.15
C PHE A 232 -17.23 2.45 23.62
N GLU A 233 -17.87 3.55 23.99
CA GLU A 233 -19.21 3.92 23.51
C GLU A 233 -19.07 4.86 22.31
N VAL A 234 -19.81 4.60 21.24
CA VAL A 234 -19.89 5.47 20.06
C VAL A 234 -21.25 6.15 20.06
N GLU A 235 -21.28 7.48 20.10
CA GLU A 235 -22.49 8.26 19.93
C GLU A 235 -22.64 8.65 18.44
N LEU A 236 -23.73 8.21 17.81
CA LEU A 236 -24.08 8.60 16.44
C LEU A 236 -24.93 9.88 16.50
N ALA A 237 -24.45 10.93 15.83
CA ALA A 237 -25.18 12.20 15.74
C ALA A 237 -26.13 12.21 14.54
N ASP A 238 -27.22 11.44 14.60
CA ASP A 238 -28.42 11.66 13.78
C ASP A 238 -29.68 11.32 14.59
N ARG A 239 -30.66 12.22 14.55
CA ARG A 239 -32.05 12.15 15.03
C ARG A 239 -32.32 11.32 16.30
N GLN A 240 -32.33 12.01 17.44
CA GLN A 240 -33.10 11.74 18.66
C GLN A 240 -33.04 10.33 19.30
N THR A 241 -32.08 9.48 18.94
CA THR A 241 -31.95 8.14 19.52
C THR A 241 -30.52 7.88 19.99
N ARG A 242 -30.37 7.55 21.29
CA ARG A 242 -29.10 7.13 21.89
C ARG A 242 -28.97 5.62 21.75
N HIS A 243 -27.95 5.16 21.04
CA HIS A 243 -27.59 3.74 20.98
C HIS A 243 -26.29 3.51 21.75
N VAL A 244 -26.36 2.70 22.81
CA VAL A 244 -25.18 2.21 23.54
C VAL A 244 -24.84 0.85 22.97
N VAL A 245 -23.67 0.71 22.35
CA VAL A 245 -23.19 -0.59 21.87
C VAL A 245 -21.92 -0.96 22.64
N ARG A 246 -21.93 -2.11 23.32
CA ARG A 246 -20.74 -2.65 24.01
C ARG A 246 -20.00 -3.59 23.08
N TRP A 247 -18.71 -3.36 22.87
CA TRP A 247 -17.88 -4.13 21.94
C TRP A 247 -16.75 -4.86 22.67
N ALA A 248 -16.47 -6.09 22.21
CA ALA A 248 -15.19 -6.76 22.40
C ALA A 248 -14.38 -6.59 21.10
N ALA A 249 -13.11 -6.20 21.19
CA ALA A 249 -12.35 -5.60 20.09
C ALA A 249 -11.99 -6.55 18.92
N ARG A 250 -12.51 -7.78 18.90
CA ARG A 250 -12.29 -8.73 17.80
C ARG A 250 -13.13 -8.48 16.55
N LEU A 251 -14.05 -7.51 16.58
CA LEU A 251 -14.83 -7.11 15.43
C LEU A 251 -14.27 -5.79 14.87
N LEU A 252 -13.42 -5.90 13.86
CA LEU A 252 -12.94 -4.77 13.07
C LEU A 252 -14.12 -3.98 12.45
N THR A 253 -13.87 -2.70 12.27
CA THR A 253 -14.73 -1.52 12.04
C THR A 253 -15.84 -1.61 10.97
N PHE A 254 -15.98 -2.71 10.24
CA PHE A 254 -16.99 -2.87 9.19
C PHE A 254 -18.33 -3.48 9.65
N ARG A 255 -18.41 -4.05 10.86
CA ARG A 255 -19.62 -4.73 11.36
C ARG A 255 -20.53 -3.89 12.27
N VAL A 256 -20.39 -2.56 12.27
CA VAL A 256 -21.27 -1.67 13.07
C VAL A 256 -22.64 -1.46 12.40
N ILE A 257 -22.73 -1.62 11.08
CA ILE A 257 -23.94 -1.24 10.32
C ILE A 257 -25.01 -2.35 10.31
N GLU A 258 -24.62 -3.62 10.36
CA GLU A 258 -25.57 -4.74 10.22
C GLU A 258 -26.32 -5.11 11.52
N VAL A 259 -25.78 -4.77 12.70
CA VAL A 259 -26.40 -5.20 13.97
C VAL A 259 -27.55 -4.29 14.41
N THR A 260 -27.65 -3.07 13.87
CA THR A 260 -28.65 -2.07 14.29
C THR A 260 -29.60 -1.59 13.19
N GLY A 261 -29.41 -2.02 11.94
CA GLY A 261 -30.30 -1.64 10.82
C GLY A 261 -30.27 -0.15 10.47
N LEU A 262 -29.21 0.58 10.86
CA LEU A 262 -29.07 2.03 10.63
C LEU A 262 -28.23 2.29 9.37
N ASN A 263 -28.77 3.02 8.40
CA ASN A 263 -28.07 3.44 7.19
C ASN A 263 -26.94 4.44 7.50
N ALA A 264 -25.79 4.26 6.84
CA ALA A 264 -24.57 5.01 7.09
C ALA A 264 -24.68 6.49 6.70
N PHE A 265 -24.84 7.37 7.68
CA PHE A 265 -24.45 8.78 7.59
C PHE A 265 -23.40 9.09 8.67
N SER A 266 -22.37 9.83 8.25
CA SER A 266 -21.24 10.40 9.01
C SER A 266 -21.22 10.20 10.54
N ILE A 267 -20.25 9.44 11.03
CA ILE A 267 -19.96 9.30 12.46
C ILE A 267 -19.13 10.52 12.91
N HIS A 268 -19.70 11.35 13.80
CA HIS A 268 -18.99 12.44 14.48
C HIS A 268 -18.77 12.03 15.94
N VAL A 269 -17.52 11.75 16.33
CA VAL A 269 -17.19 11.40 17.73
C VAL A 269 -16.96 12.70 18.51
N SER A 270 -17.83 13.01 19.47
CA SER A 270 -17.69 14.22 20.31
C SER A 270 -16.85 13.97 21.56
N LYS A 271 -15.99 14.94 21.93
CA LYS A 271 -15.15 14.93 23.16
C LYS A 271 -15.94 14.72 24.46
N LYS A 272 -17.26 14.96 24.47
CA LYS A 272 -18.07 14.85 25.70
C LYS A 272 -18.25 13.42 26.19
N ALA A 273 -18.19 12.42 25.31
CA ALA A 273 -18.35 11.02 25.70
C ALA A 273 -17.14 10.46 26.47
N LEU A 274 -15.93 10.98 26.23
CA LEU A 274 -14.70 10.46 26.84
C LEU A 274 -14.52 10.90 28.30
N ASN A 275 -14.94 12.12 28.66
CA ASN A 275 -14.71 12.64 30.01
C ASN A 275 -15.74 12.20 31.07
N GLN A 276 -16.85 11.56 30.69
CA GLN A 276 -17.83 11.03 31.66
C GLN A 276 -17.55 9.60 32.11
N CYS A 277 -16.74 8.81 31.37
CA CYS A 277 -16.29 7.50 31.83
C CYS A 277 -15.12 7.58 32.82
N CYS A 278 -14.32 8.66 32.80
CA CYS A 278 -13.13 8.77 33.66
C CYS A 278 -13.41 9.24 35.09
N SER A 279 -14.64 9.63 35.46
CA SER A 279 -14.91 10.16 36.81
C SER A 279 -15.36 9.11 37.84
N LYS A 280 -15.35 7.81 37.52
CA LYS A 280 -15.79 6.75 38.45
C LYS A 280 -14.68 5.91 39.09
N ASP A 281 -13.46 5.94 38.57
CA ASP A 281 -12.38 5.02 39.00
C ASP A 281 -11.13 5.71 39.57
N GLY A 282 -11.26 6.92 40.10
CA GLY A 282 -10.35 7.48 41.12
C GLY A 282 -8.84 7.40 40.87
N ARG A 283 -8.38 7.36 39.61
CA ARG A 283 -6.97 7.27 39.26
C ARG A 283 -6.63 8.37 38.25
N ASP A 284 -5.78 9.30 38.69
CA ASP A 284 -5.20 10.34 37.85
C ASP A 284 -4.19 9.72 36.86
N PHE A 285 -4.36 10.01 35.58
CA PHE A 285 -3.40 9.71 34.52
C PHE A 285 -3.29 10.88 33.53
N PRO A 286 -2.14 11.03 32.85
CA PRO A 286 -1.64 12.32 32.39
C PRO A 286 -2.51 12.96 31.32
N THR A 287 -2.57 14.29 31.37
CA THR A 287 -3.23 15.15 30.40
C THR A 287 -2.67 14.90 28.99
N TRP A 288 -3.53 14.43 28.09
CA TRP A 288 -3.19 14.34 26.67
C TRP A 288 -3.10 15.75 26.05
N PRO A 289 -2.16 16.00 25.11
CA PRO A 289 -2.00 17.29 24.47
C PRO A 289 -3.29 17.72 23.71
N SER A 290 -3.56 19.01 23.76
CA SER A 290 -4.87 19.66 23.58
C SER A 290 -5.40 19.76 22.14
N ALA A 291 -4.79 19.12 21.13
CA ALA A 291 -5.17 19.32 19.73
C ALA A 291 -5.64 18.02 19.04
N ILE A 292 -6.93 17.95 18.71
CA ILE A 292 -7.45 17.06 17.66
C ILE A 292 -7.50 17.91 16.38
N PRO A 293 -6.93 17.47 15.25
CA PRO A 293 -7.13 18.14 13.98
C PRO A 293 -8.58 17.91 13.52
N THR A 294 -9.32 19.00 13.34
CA THR A 294 -10.62 18.99 12.69
C THR A 294 -10.41 18.68 11.20
N PHE A 295 -10.83 17.51 10.72
CA PHE A 295 -10.99 17.30 9.29
C PHE A 295 -12.29 18.00 8.86
N LYS A 296 -12.16 19.21 8.28
CA LYS A 296 -13.19 19.77 7.42
C LYS A 296 -12.97 19.21 6.02
N GLN A 297 -14.02 18.64 5.45
CA GLN A 297 -14.09 18.38 4.01
C GLN A 297 -14.12 19.71 3.26
N GLY A 298 -13.16 19.89 2.39
CA GLY A 298 -13.18 20.76 1.22
C GLY A 298 -12.59 19.93 0.07
#